data_AF-A0A2G0CJ13-F1
#
_entry.id   AF-A0A2G0CJ13-F1
#
_cell.length_a   1.000
_cell.length_b   1.000
_cell.length_c   1.000
_cell.angle_alpha   90.00
_cell.angle_beta   90.00
_cell.angle_gamma   90.00
#
_symmetry.space_group_name_H-M   'P 1'
#
loop_
_entity.id
_entity.type
_entity.pdbx_description
1 polymer ?
#
loop_
_entity_poly.entity_id
_entity_poly.type
_entity_poly.pdbx_seq_one_letter_code
_entity_poly.pdbx_strand_id
1 'polypeptide(L)'
;MDLTIRISKKGTRVVKASELHRALGLADHHYQANVRAWIKDVYQFSDGIRKPVGMQDYARSTHTKTDVVHEYYFNLELARLVALATKSKVKQAIATKLSKEAEVYPDQVQLTAEQTMQLLEQTRAMTRLSCQIAAEERHYKAYVRRTGSGDYWNHYRHENVVKVTMEELRQRLSDRGISYTRNHRIRELLLRYDALECIRVGIVDHYAAQGYSISYADQLGKLARELAATMQLEVTDDRQGEGLFTPQADIELVRKLQRVAA
;
A
#
# COMPACT_ATOMS: atom_id res chain seq x y z
N MET A 1 25.89 14.00 -0.54
CA MET A 1 25.22 12.80 0.03
C MET A 1 23.69 12.87 -0.16
N ASP A 2 23.21 13.67 -1.11
CA ASP A 2 21.79 14.02 -1.21
C ASP A 2 21.06 13.06 -2.14
N LEU A 3 20.73 11.88 -1.61
CA LEU A 3 19.74 11.01 -2.22
C LEU A 3 18.37 11.37 -1.65
N THR A 4 17.51 11.97 -2.48
CA THR A 4 16.15 12.39 -2.09
C THR A 4 15.14 11.31 -2.45
N ILE A 5 14.43 10.81 -1.45
CA ILE A 5 13.33 9.86 -1.64
C ILE A 5 12.07 10.66 -1.99
N ARG A 6 11.43 10.28 -3.09
CA ARG A 6 10.20 10.89 -3.59
C ARG A 6 9.06 9.90 -3.48
N ILE A 7 7.85 10.39 -3.33
CA ILE A 7 6.63 9.58 -3.36
C ILE A 7 5.94 9.86 -4.69
N SER A 8 5.72 8.81 -5.48
CA SER A 8 4.95 8.91 -6.73
C SER A 8 3.48 9.20 -6.45
N LYS A 9 2.72 9.60 -7.49
CA LYS A 9 1.25 9.78 -7.37
C LYS A 9 0.51 8.52 -6.89
N LYS A 10 1.09 7.33 -7.12
CA LYS A 10 0.55 6.03 -6.68
C LYS A 10 1.02 5.63 -5.28
N GLY A 11 1.75 6.49 -4.57
CA GLY A 11 2.30 6.20 -3.25
C GLY A 11 3.62 5.42 -3.25
N THR A 12 4.09 4.92 -4.40
CA THR A 12 5.39 4.22 -4.50
C THR A 12 6.54 5.17 -4.23
N ARG A 13 7.47 4.77 -3.36
CA ARG A 13 8.68 5.55 -3.06
C ARG A 13 9.76 5.26 -4.07
N VAL A 14 10.32 6.32 -4.62
CA VAL A 14 11.27 6.26 -5.72
C VAL A 14 12.42 7.24 -5.54
N VAL A 15 13.56 6.90 -6.12
CA VAL A 15 14.72 7.79 -6.25
C VAL A 15 15.01 8.02 -7.72
N LYS A 16 15.59 9.19 -8.06
CA LYS A 16 16.07 9.42 -9.42
C LYS A 16 17.35 8.62 -9.65
N ALA A 17 17.45 8.00 -10.83
CA ALA A 17 18.63 7.26 -11.22
C ALA A 17 19.85 8.18 -11.31
N SER A 18 19.68 9.44 -11.74
CA SER A 18 20.77 10.43 -11.76
C SER A 18 21.31 10.76 -10.38
N GLU A 19 20.42 10.93 -9.40
CA GLU A 19 20.81 11.17 -8.00
C GLU A 19 21.46 9.96 -7.37
N LEU A 20 20.96 8.75 -7.65
CA LEU A 20 21.58 7.51 -7.20
C LEU A 20 22.98 7.33 -7.80
N HIS A 21 23.13 7.60 -9.09
CA HIS A 21 24.42 7.50 -9.80
C HIS A 21 25.45 8.49 -9.25
N ARG A 22 25.06 9.75 -9.04
CA ARG A 22 25.91 10.76 -8.39
C ARG A 22 26.23 10.39 -6.95
N ALA A 23 25.25 9.91 -6.19
CA ALA A 23 25.46 9.46 -4.82
C ALA A 23 26.48 8.33 -4.75
N LEU A 24 26.45 7.40 -5.71
CA LEU A 24 27.43 6.32 -5.84
C LEU A 24 28.83 6.80 -6.29
N GLY A 25 29.01 8.09 -6.58
CA GLY A 25 30.30 8.67 -6.96
C GLY A 25 30.77 8.21 -8.35
N LEU A 26 29.84 7.88 -9.24
CA LEU A 26 30.13 7.44 -10.60
C LEU A 26 30.30 8.65 -11.53
N ALA A 27 31.10 8.50 -12.59
CA ALA A 27 31.35 9.59 -13.52
C ALA A 27 30.13 9.89 -14.39
N ASP A 28 29.72 11.17 -14.46
CA ASP A 28 28.46 11.61 -15.10
C ASP A 28 28.34 11.17 -16.58
N HIS A 29 29.44 11.14 -17.32
CA HIS A 29 29.45 10.73 -18.73
C HIS A 29 29.11 9.23 -18.93
N HIS A 30 29.23 8.41 -17.88
CA HIS A 30 28.81 6.99 -17.91
C HIS A 30 27.37 6.77 -17.44
N TYR A 31 26.63 7.83 -17.11
CA TYR A 31 25.27 7.71 -16.56
C TYR A 31 24.36 6.82 -17.41
N GLN A 32 24.22 7.12 -18.71
CA GLN A 32 23.33 6.35 -19.59
C GLN A 32 23.75 4.88 -19.74
N ALA A 33 25.05 4.62 -19.85
CA ALA A 33 25.57 3.26 -19.97
C ALA A 33 25.30 2.46 -18.68
N ASN A 34 25.57 3.06 -17.53
CA ASN A 34 25.35 2.44 -16.22
C ASN A 34 23.87 2.15 -15.98
N VAL A 35 22.99 3.11 -16.25
CA VAL A 35 21.54 2.92 -16.07
C VAL A 35 20.99 1.83 -16.98
N ARG A 36 21.44 1.77 -18.25
CA ARG A 36 21.06 0.68 -19.17
C ARG A 36 21.58 -0.67 -18.70
N ALA A 37 22.79 -0.73 -18.14
CA ALA A 37 23.33 -1.94 -17.56
C ALA A 37 22.48 -2.38 -16.36
N TRP A 38 22.20 -1.47 -15.43
CA TRP A 38 21.37 -1.75 -14.25
C TRP A 38 19.98 -2.29 -14.61
N ILE A 39 19.31 -1.70 -15.60
CA ILE A 39 17.97 -2.16 -16.02
C ILE A 39 18.02 -3.55 -16.70
N LYS A 40 19.15 -3.95 -17.28
CA LYS A 40 19.32 -5.23 -17.99
C LYS A 40 19.89 -6.34 -17.11
N ASP A 41 20.44 -5.99 -15.95
CA ASP A 41 21.10 -6.91 -15.03
C ASP A 41 20.07 -7.77 -14.26
N VAL A 42 20.58 -8.79 -13.57
CA VAL A 42 19.78 -9.72 -12.77
C VAL A 42 20.03 -9.46 -11.29
N TYR A 43 18.95 -9.29 -10.53
CA TYR A 43 19.03 -9.07 -9.08
C TYR A 43 18.17 -10.07 -8.32
N GLN A 44 18.52 -10.28 -7.05
CA GLN A 44 17.70 -11.01 -6.10
C GLN A 44 16.70 -10.04 -5.44
N PHE A 45 15.53 -9.92 -6.06
CA PHE A 45 14.40 -9.23 -5.47
C PHE A 45 13.74 -10.12 -4.41
N SER A 46 12.89 -9.52 -3.59
CA SER A 46 12.06 -10.19 -2.59
C SER A 46 11.13 -11.26 -3.18
N ASP A 47 10.68 -11.08 -4.43
CA ASP A 47 9.87 -12.05 -5.18
C ASP A 47 10.71 -13.05 -6.02
N GLY A 48 12.04 -12.97 -5.98
CA GLY A 48 12.93 -13.93 -6.63
C GLY A 48 14.07 -13.30 -7.44
N ILE A 49 14.82 -14.16 -8.14
CA ILE A 49 15.96 -13.75 -8.97
C ILE A 49 15.45 -13.43 -10.38
N ARG A 50 15.42 -12.14 -10.74
CA ARG A 50 14.89 -11.67 -12.03
C ARG A 50 15.51 -10.35 -12.49
N LYS A 51 15.17 -9.94 -13.72
CA LYS A 51 15.48 -8.60 -14.23
C LYS A 51 14.47 -7.56 -13.72
N PRO A 52 14.88 -6.28 -13.59
CA PRO A 52 13.95 -5.19 -13.28
C PRO A 52 12.81 -5.09 -14.30
N VAL A 53 11.59 -4.87 -13.83
CA VAL A 53 10.38 -4.76 -14.64
C VAL A 53 9.93 -3.30 -14.72
N GLY A 54 9.63 -2.84 -15.93
CA GLY A 54 9.13 -1.49 -16.16
C GLY A 54 7.76 -1.26 -15.52
N MET A 55 7.55 -0.05 -15.00
CA MET A 55 6.36 0.37 -14.24
C MET A 55 6.15 -0.34 -12.90
N GLN A 56 7.06 -1.24 -12.51
CA GLN A 56 7.10 -1.91 -11.21
C GLN A 56 8.36 -1.50 -10.43
N ASP A 57 9.53 -1.83 -10.97
CA ASP A 57 10.82 -1.53 -10.32
C ASP A 57 11.42 -0.21 -10.79
N TYR A 58 11.14 0.16 -12.03
CA TYR A 58 11.58 1.43 -12.60
C TYR A 58 10.56 2.05 -13.54
N ALA A 59 10.60 3.37 -13.68
CA ALA A 59 9.82 4.12 -14.66
C ALA A 59 10.68 5.19 -15.34
N ARG A 60 10.44 5.44 -16.62
CA ARG A 60 11.11 6.52 -17.36
C ARG A 60 10.38 7.84 -17.14
N SER A 61 11.12 8.93 -16.94
CA SER A 61 10.55 10.27 -16.82
C SER A 61 9.90 10.74 -18.13
N THR A 62 8.66 11.21 -18.07
CA THR A 62 7.92 11.74 -19.23
C THR A 62 8.45 13.09 -19.73
N HIS A 63 9.24 13.80 -18.92
CA HIS A 63 9.78 15.13 -19.24
C HIS A 63 11.04 15.11 -20.12
N THR A 64 11.59 13.92 -20.45
CA THR A 64 12.83 13.78 -21.24
C THR A 64 12.59 13.49 -22.72
N LYS A 65 11.50 14.00 -23.31
CA LYS A 65 11.22 13.80 -24.76
C LYS A 65 12.24 14.49 -25.67
N THR A 66 12.96 15.49 -25.19
CA THR A 66 13.87 16.33 -25.99
C THR A 66 15.36 16.20 -25.62
N ASP A 67 15.69 15.60 -24.48
CA ASP A 67 17.08 15.42 -24.03
C ASP A 67 17.65 14.06 -24.46
N VAL A 68 18.90 14.09 -24.96
CA VAL A 68 19.72 12.91 -25.31
C VAL A 68 19.89 11.97 -24.09
N VAL A 69 19.74 12.51 -22.88
CA VAL A 69 19.87 11.80 -21.61
C VAL A 69 18.48 11.48 -21.05
N HIS A 70 18.13 10.20 -20.99
CA HIS A 70 16.89 9.72 -20.39
C HIS A 70 17.01 9.60 -18.87
N GLU A 71 16.09 10.22 -18.14
CA GLU A 71 15.99 10.10 -16.69
C GLU A 71 15.07 8.94 -16.29
N TYR A 72 15.45 8.22 -15.23
CA TYR A 72 14.71 7.09 -14.70
C TYR A 72 14.43 7.27 -13.21
N TYR A 73 13.33 6.70 -12.76
CA TYR A 73 12.96 6.57 -11.36
C TYR A 73 13.05 5.10 -10.98
N PHE A 74 13.73 4.79 -9.89
CA PHE A 74 13.84 3.43 -9.34
C PHE A 74 13.09 3.36 -8.02
N ASN A 75 12.37 2.26 -7.77
CA ASN A 75 11.87 1.96 -6.45
C ASN A 75 13.05 1.74 -5.47
N LEU A 76 12.76 1.77 -4.16
CA LEU A 76 13.81 1.67 -3.14
C LEU A 76 14.53 0.31 -3.19
N GLU A 77 13.81 -0.77 -3.51
CA GLU A 77 14.37 -2.11 -3.61
C GLU A 77 15.42 -2.21 -4.75
N LEU A 78 15.05 -1.81 -5.96
CA LEU A 78 15.97 -1.76 -7.10
C LEU A 78 17.14 -0.83 -6.82
N ALA A 79 16.89 0.36 -6.27
CA ALA A 79 17.97 1.30 -5.94
C ALA A 79 18.98 0.71 -4.95
N ARG A 80 18.50 -0.05 -3.95
CA ARG A 80 19.36 -0.76 -2.99
C ARG A 80 20.17 -1.87 -3.67
N LEU A 81 19.53 -2.68 -4.51
CA LEU A 81 20.19 -3.76 -5.24
C LEU A 81 21.26 -3.23 -6.21
N VAL A 82 20.94 -2.16 -6.94
CA VAL A 82 21.86 -1.43 -7.81
C VAL A 82 23.03 -0.87 -7.01
N ALA A 83 22.78 -0.25 -5.85
CA ALA A 83 23.85 0.26 -5.00
C ALA A 83 24.81 -0.87 -4.60
N LEU A 84 24.31 -2.01 -4.13
CA LEU A 84 25.13 -3.15 -3.69
C LEU A 84 25.94 -3.79 -4.83
N ALA A 85 25.34 -3.91 -6.02
CA ALA A 85 25.96 -4.47 -7.21
C ALA A 85 27.01 -3.54 -7.84
N THR A 86 26.87 -2.23 -7.65
CA THR A 86 27.78 -1.24 -8.23
C THR A 86 29.13 -1.23 -7.49
N LYS A 87 30.22 -1.14 -8.27
CA LYS A 87 31.58 -0.92 -7.72
C LYS A 87 31.73 0.53 -7.27
N SER A 88 31.35 0.83 -6.03
CA SER A 88 31.53 2.14 -5.40
C SER A 88 32.04 1.99 -3.97
N LYS A 89 32.89 2.93 -3.52
CA LYS A 89 33.41 2.98 -2.15
C LYS A 89 32.31 3.29 -1.12
N VAL A 90 31.25 3.99 -1.54
CA VAL A 90 30.14 4.43 -0.65
C VAL A 90 28.90 3.55 -0.77
N LYS A 91 28.99 2.42 -1.51
CA LYS A 91 27.85 1.56 -1.80
C LYS A 91 27.12 1.04 -0.57
N GLN A 92 27.86 0.65 0.47
CA GLN A 92 27.29 0.13 1.71
C GLN A 92 26.49 1.22 2.43
N ALA A 93 27.03 2.43 2.58
CA ALA A 93 26.34 3.53 3.25
C ALA A 93 25.02 3.89 2.55
N ILE A 94 25.03 3.93 1.21
CA ILE A 94 23.84 4.21 0.41
C ILE A 94 22.82 3.08 0.51
N ALA A 95 23.27 1.82 0.41
CA ALA A 95 22.40 0.66 0.55
C ALA A 95 21.77 0.59 1.95
N THR A 96 22.53 0.88 3.01
CA THR A 96 22.01 0.95 4.39
C THR A 96 20.99 2.07 4.54
N LYS A 97 21.22 3.25 3.96
CA LYS A 97 20.24 4.35 3.97
C LYS A 97 18.94 3.93 3.27
N LEU A 98 19.05 3.35 2.07
CA LEU A 98 17.89 2.85 1.33
C LEU A 98 17.17 1.69 2.04
N SER A 99 17.91 0.80 2.72
CA SER A 99 17.32 -0.29 3.50
C SER A 99 16.55 0.22 4.70
N LYS A 100 17.10 1.15 5.48
CA LYS A 100 16.40 1.76 6.61
C LYS A 100 15.09 2.41 6.16
N GLU A 101 15.14 3.14 5.05
CA GLU A 101 13.95 3.77 4.49
C GLU A 101 12.94 2.71 3.98
N ALA A 102 13.40 1.61 3.39
CA ALA A 102 12.55 0.50 2.97
C ALA A 102 11.96 -0.29 4.16
N GLU A 103 12.72 -0.51 5.23
CA GLU A 103 12.30 -1.23 6.45
C GLU A 103 11.21 -0.48 7.22
N VAL A 104 11.25 0.85 7.22
CA VAL A 104 10.20 1.66 7.84
C VAL A 104 8.85 1.48 7.12
N TYR A 105 8.84 1.10 5.83
CA TYR A 105 7.61 0.79 5.10
C TYR A 105 7.85 -0.31 4.05
N PRO A 106 7.69 -1.60 4.38
CA PRO A 106 7.96 -2.68 3.44
C PRO A 106 7.02 -2.58 2.23
N ASP A 107 7.47 -2.95 1.03
CA ASP A 107 6.58 -3.09 -0.14
C ASP A 107 5.96 -4.49 -0.23
N GLN A 108 6.49 -5.44 0.54
CA GLN A 108 5.96 -6.79 0.71
C GLN A 108 5.75 -7.12 2.19
N VAL A 109 4.69 -7.89 2.48
CA VAL A 109 4.35 -8.31 3.84
C VAL A 109 5.26 -9.43 4.30
N GLN A 110 6.12 -9.13 5.27
CA GLN A 110 6.89 -10.11 6.04
C GLN A 110 6.60 -9.86 7.52
N LEU A 111 5.77 -10.71 8.12
CA LEU A 111 5.34 -10.54 9.51
C LEU A 111 6.09 -11.50 10.43
N THR A 112 6.55 -10.98 11.56
CA THR A 112 6.92 -11.81 12.70
C THR A 112 5.67 -12.49 13.30
N ALA A 113 5.88 -13.49 14.16
CA ALA A 113 4.77 -14.13 14.87
C ALA A 113 3.93 -13.10 15.66
N GLU A 114 4.58 -12.15 16.33
CA GLU A 114 3.91 -11.08 17.07
C GLU A 114 3.09 -10.17 16.15
N GLN A 115 3.66 -9.74 15.02
CA GLN A 115 2.96 -8.92 14.03
C GLN A 115 1.77 -9.65 13.39
N THR A 116 1.88 -10.97 13.23
CA THR A 116 0.79 -11.83 12.74
C THR A 116 -0.36 -11.88 13.75
N MET A 117 -0.05 -12.03 15.04
CA MET A 117 -1.06 -11.97 16.11
C MET A 117 -1.73 -10.60 16.18
N GLN A 118 -0.96 -9.52 16.02
CA GLN A 118 -1.52 -8.17 15.95
C GLN A 118 -2.46 -8.00 14.75
N LEU A 119 -2.09 -8.49 13.57
CA LEU A 119 -2.97 -8.45 12.40
C LEU A 119 -4.27 -9.26 12.64
N LEU A 120 -4.17 -10.40 13.32
CA LEU A 120 -5.33 -11.22 13.67
C LEU A 120 -6.30 -10.48 14.59
N GLU A 121 -5.79 -9.81 15.63
CA GLU A 121 -6.62 -8.98 16.52
C GLU A 121 -7.22 -7.78 15.79
N GLN A 122 -6.48 -7.13 14.90
CA GLN A 122 -7.02 -6.06 14.06
C GLN A 122 -8.10 -6.57 13.10
N THR A 123 -7.93 -7.78 12.56
CA THR A 123 -8.93 -8.45 11.71
C THR A 123 -10.22 -8.68 12.49
N ARG A 124 -10.14 -9.15 13.74
CA ARG A 124 -11.29 -9.27 14.66
C ARG A 124 -11.92 -7.92 14.98
N ALA A 125 -11.13 -6.87 15.19
CA ALA A 125 -11.67 -5.55 15.45
C ALA A 125 -12.39 -4.96 14.22
N MET A 126 -11.88 -5.24 13.01
CA MET A 126 -12.46 -4.80 11.73
C MET A 126 -13.78 -5.49 11.38
N THR A 127 -14.27 -6.44 12.18
CA THR A 127 -15.66 -6.91 12.06
C THR A 127 -16.66 -5.82 12.45
N ARG A 128 -16.26 -4.84 13.25
CA ARG A 128 -17.09 -3.71 13.69
C ARG A 128 -17.09 -2.61 12.64
N LEU A 129 -18.27 -2.18 12.21
CA LEU A 129 -18.40 -1.08 11.25
C LEU A 129 -17.82 0.23 11.80
N SER A 130 -17.90 0.48 13.11
CA SER A 130 -17.30 1.67 13.72
C SER A 130 -15.79 1.75 13.49
N CYS A 131 -15.07 0.63 13.63
CA CYS A 131 -13.63 0.55 13.37
C CYS A 131 -13.29 0.80 11.89
N GLN A 132 -14.09 0.23 10.99
CA GLN A 132 -13.92 0.45 9.54
C GLN A 132 -14.14 1.91 9.15
N ILE A 133 -15.17 2.56 9.71
CA ILE A 133 -15.47 3.97 9.45
C ILE A 133 -14.35 4.86 9.99
N ALA A 134 -13.87 4.59 11.21
CA ALA A 134 -12.76 5.34 11.80
C ALA A 134 -11.43 5.16 11.03
N ALA A 135 -11.20 3.97 10.45
CA ALA A 135 -10.06 3.74 9.57
C ALA A 135 -10.17 4.54 8.26
N GLU A 136 -11.34 4.53 7.61
CA GLU A 136 -11.59 5.32 6.40
C GLU A 136 -11.41 6.82 6.66
N GLU A 137 -11.95 7.35 7.76
CA GLU A 137 -11.83 8.77 8.09
C GLU A 137 -10.36 9.17 8.33
N ARG A 138 -9.59 8.34 9.04
CA ARG A 138 -8.15 8.58 9.24
C ARG A 138 -7.39 8.54 7.92
N HIS A 139 -7.70 7.60 7.03
CA HIS A 139 -7.07 7.53 5.72
C HIS A 139 -7.42 8.77 4.88
N TYR A 140 -8.67 9.21 4.89
CA TYR A 140 -9.10 10.45 4.24
C TYR A 140 -8.33 11.67 4.76
N LYS A 141 -8.22 11.85 6.08
CA LYS A 141 -7.44 12.95 6.68
C LYS A 141 -5.97 12.89 6.27
N ALA A 142 -5.37 11.69 6.30
CA ALA A 142 -4.00 11.49 5.85
C ALA A 142 -3.81 11.76 4.35
N TYR A 143 -4.82 11.50 3.53
CA TYR A 143 -4.84 11.83 2.10
C TYR A 143 -4.89 13.33 1.89
N VAL A 144 -5.88 14.03 2.49
CA VAL A 144 -6.04 15.49 2.39
C VAL A 144 -4.78 16.22 2.85
N ARG A 145 -4.16 15.77 3.95
CA ARG A 145 -2.88 16.33 4.43
C ARG A 145 -1.75 16.20 3.40
N ARG A 146 -1.74 15.13 2.60
CA ARG A 146 -0.72 14.86 1.58
C ARG A 146 -0.98 15.58 0.26
N THR A 147 -2.24 15.67 -0.17
CA THR A 147 -2.63 16.21 -1.48
C THR A 147 -3.08 17.66 -1.44
N GLY A 148 -3.44 18.19 -0.27
CA GLY A 148 -3.99 19.53 -0.09
C GLY A 148 -5.48 19.67 -0.42
N SER A 149 -6.13 18.64 -1.00
CA SER A 149 -7.56 18.62 -1.29
C SER A 149 -8.14 17.20 -1.20
N GLY A 150 -9.42 17.12 -0.80
CA GLY A 150 -10.21 15.89 -0.73
C GLY A 150 -10.99 15.55 -2.00
N ASP A 151 -11.03 16.41 -3.01
CA ASP A 151 -11.96 16.30 -4.14
C ASP A 151 -11.82 14.98 -4.93
N TYR A 152 -10.59 14.48 -5.04
CA TYR A 152 -10.28 13.24 -5.76
C TYR A 152 -10.27 11.98 -4.86
N TRP A 153 -10.64 12.10 -3.59
CA TRP A 153 -10.59 11.00 -2.63
C TRP A 153 -11.38 9.77 -3.09
N ASN A 154 -12.62 9.97 -3.54
CA ASN A 154 -13.50 8.85 -3.92
C ASN A 154 -12.92 8.07 -5.10
N HIS A 155 -12.34 8.76 -6.08
CA HIS A 155 -11.66 8.14 -7.21
C HIS A 155 -10.40 7.40 -6.77
N TYR A 156 -9.55 8.05 -5.97
CA TYR A 156 -8.36 7.43 -5.41
C TYR A 156 -8.69 6.15 -4.62
N ARG A 157 -9.67 6.22 -3.71
CA ARG A 157 -10.05 5.10 -2.86
C ARG A 157 -10.66 3.96 -3.68
N HIS A 158 -11.46 4.28 -4.70
CA HIS A 158 -11.95 3.29 -5.65
C HIS A 158 -10.80 2.54 -6.34
N GLU A 159 -9.86 3.26 -6.96
CA GLU A 159 -8.77 2.62 -7.73
C GLU A 159 -7.78 1.84 -6.86
N ASN A 160 -7.51 2.33 -5.65
CA ASN A 160 -6.38 1.86 -4.85
C ASN A 160 -6.81 0.94 -3.69
N VAL A 161 -8.00 1.15 -3.13
CA VAL A 161 -8.46 0.45 -1.92
C VAL A 161 -9.59 -0.52 -2.24
N VAL A 162 -10.71 -0.02 -2.77
CA VAL A 162 -11.95 -0.80 -2.90
C VAL A 162 -11.94 -1.70 -4.13
N LYS A 163 -11.37 -1.24 -5.25
CA LYS A 163 -11.15 -1.99 -6.50
C LYS A 163 -12.42 -2.57 -7.14
N VAL A 164 -13.58 -2.00 -6.81
CA VAL A 164 -14.87 -2.34 -7.41
C VAL A 164 -15.76 -1.10 -7.43
N THR A 165 -16.49 -0.92 -8.52
CA THR A 165 -17.45 0.18 -8.69
C THR A 165 -18.81 -0.17 -8.06
N MET A 166 -19.63 0.86 -7.81
CA MET A 166 -21.01 0.63 -7.38
C MET A 166 -21.84 -0.11 -8.43
N GLU A 167 -21.59 0.14 -9.71
CA GLU A 167 -22.30 -0.50 -10.82
C GLU A 167 -21.98 -1.99 -10.90
N GLU A 168 -20.70 -2.36 -10.80
CA GLU A 168 -20.28 -3.76 -10.75
C GLU A 168 -20.87 -4.50 -9.53
N LEU A 169 -20.90 -3.86 -8.35
CA LEU A 169 -21.53 -4.46 -7.17
C LEU A 169 -23.04 -4.67 -7.36
N ARG A 170 -23.73 -3.69 -7.93
CA ARG A 170 -25.17 -3.80 -8.23
C ARG A 170 -25.45 -4.91 -9.23
N GLN A 171 -24.65 -5.03 -10.28
CA GLN A 171 -24.77 -6.11 -11.26
C GLN A 171 -24.57 -7.48 -10.58
N ARG A 172 -23.48 -7.64 -9.82
CA ARG A 172 -23.17 -8.90 -9.11
C ARG A 172 -24.23 -9.28 -8.08
N LEU A 173 -24.86 -8.31 -7.42
CA LEU A 173 -25.99 -8.55 -6.51
C LEU A 173 -27.24 -9.00 -7.27
N SER A 174 -27.55 -8.34 -8.39
CA SER A 174 -28.64 -8.74 -9.30
C SER A 174 -28.44 -10.16 -9.83
N ASP A 175 -27.23 -10.52 -10.25
CA ASP A 175 -26.89 -11.86 -10.75
C ASP A 175 -27.09 -12.95 -9.69
N ARG A 176 -26.95 -12.60 -8.40
CA ARG A 176 -27.19 -13.49 -7.26
C ARG A 176 -28.63 -13.45 -6.72
N GLY A 177 -29.52 -12.65 -7.32
CA GLY A 177 -30.88 -12.45 -6.85
C GLY A 177 -30.98 -11.73 -5.49
N ILE A 178 -29.93 -11.00 -5.07
CA ILE A 178 -29.90 -10.29 -3.79
C ILE A 178 -30.47 -8.88 -3.99
N SER A 179 -31.48 -8.53 -3.19
CA SER A 179 -32.12 -7.21 -3.26
C SER A 179 -31.21 -6.09 -2.73
N TYR A 180 -31.24 -4.94 -3.41
CA TYR A 180 -30.57 -3.70 -2.98
C TYR A 180 -31.41 -2.47 -3.32
N THR A 181 -31.15 -1.36 -2.64
CA THR A 181 -31.77 -0.06 -2.89
C THR A 181 -30.81 0.86 -3.64
N ARG A 182 -31.33 1.84 -4.38
CA ARG A 182 -30.50 2.82 -5.09
C ARG A 182 -29.71 3.74 -4.14
N ASN A 183 -30.22 3.93 -2.92
CA ASN A 183 -29.61 4.78 -1.90
C ASN A 183 -28.47 4.08 -1.16
N HIS A 184 -28.29 2.77 -1.36
CA HIS A 184 -27.19 2.06 -0.71
C HIS A 184 -25.84 2.60 -1.15
N ARG A 185 -25.00 2.90 -0.16
CA ARG A 185 -23.59 3.28 -0.35
C ARG A 185 -22.75 2.05 -0.69
N ILE A 186 -21.54 2.29 -1.20
CA ILE A 186 -20.62 1.22 -1.60
C ILE A 186 -20.38 0.18 -0.49
N ARG A 187 -20.24 0.61 0.77
CA ARG A 187 -20.08 -0.28 1.93
C ARG A 187 -21.29 -1.19 2.13
N GLU A 188 -22.50 -0.66 2.01
CA GLU A 188 -23.74 -1.43 2.23
C GLU A 188 -23.96 -2.46 1.12
N LEU A 189 -23.60 -2.09 -0.11
CA LEU A 189 -23.58 -3.03 -1.25
C LEU A 189 -22.51 -4.11 -1.05
N LEU A 190 -21.32 -3.72 -0.60
CA LEU A 190 -20.21 -4.64 -0.35
C LEU A 190 -20.54 -5.62 0.76
N LEU A 191 -21.12 -5.16 1.88
CA LEU A 191 -21.53 -6.00 3.00
C LEU A 191 -22.53 -7.09 2.58
N ARG A 192 -23.44 -6.77 1.64
CA ARG A 192 -24.40 -7.74 1.10
C ARG A 192 -23.78 -8.73 0.11
N TYR A 193 -22.73 -8.32 -0.59
CA TYR A 193 -22.08 -9.13 -1.61
C TYR A 193 -20.98 -10.05 -1.03
N ASP A 194 -20.11 -9.47 -0.21
CA ASP A 194 -18.96 -10.10 0.45
C ASP A 194 -18.56 -9.27 1.69
N ALA A 195 -19.03 -9.70 2.86
CA ALA A 195 -18.72 -9.03 4.12
C ALA A 195 -17.23 -9.06 4.48
N LEU A 196 -16.49 -10.10 4.09
CA LEU A 196 -15.06 -10.22 4.38
C LEU A 196 -14.24 -9.21 3.56
N GLU A 197 -14.76 -8.78 2.41
CA GLU A 197 -14.16 -7.71 1.62
C GLU A 197 -14.23 -6.35 2.35
N CYS A 198 -15.22 -6.13 3.21
CA CYS A 198 -15.25 -4.95 4.10
C CYS A 198 -14.09 -4.97 5.11
N ILE A 199 -13.74 -6.15 5.64
CA ILE A 199 -12.59 -6.33 6.55
C ILE A 199 -11.30 -6.02 5.80
N ARG A 200 -11.13 -6.56 4.58
CA ARG A 200 -9.97 -6.25 3.72
C ARG A 200 -9.81 -4.74 3.53
N VAL A 201 -10.88 -4.06 3.13
CA VAL A 201 -10.90 -2.61 2.89
C VAL A 201 -10.56 -1.84 4.17
N GLY A 202 -11.12 -2.23 5.31
CA GLY A 202 -10.84 -1.60 6.61
C GLY A 202 -9.38 -1.70 7.02
N ILE A 203 -8.75 -2.87 6.83
CA ILE A 203 -7.30 -3.07 7.07
C ILE A 203 -6.47 -2.20 6.11
N VAL A 204 -6.81 -2.16 4.83
CA VAL A 204 -6.10 -1.31 3.87
C VAL A 204 -6.16 0.16 4.28
N ASP A 205 -7.35 0.66 4.61
CA ASP A 205 -7.52 2.04 5.09
C ASP A 205 -6.72 2.29 6.38
N HIS A 206 -6.71 1.34 7.33
CA HIS A 206 -6.00 1.46 8.59
C HIS A 206 -4.48 1.60 8.42
N TYR A 207 -3.87 0.79 7.55
CA TYR A 207 -2.43 0.85 7.28
C TYR A 207 -2.07 2.02 6.36
N ALA A 208 -2.89 2.32 5.35
CA ALA A 208 -2.65 3.49 4.49
C ALA A 208 -2.73 4.82 5.26
N ALA A 209 -3.58 4.90 6.30
CA ALA A 209 -3.64 6.03 7.23
C ALA A 209 -2.36 6.22 8.05
N GLN A 210 -1.65 5.14 8.36
CA GLN A 210 -0.37 5.16 9.08
C GLN A 210 0.83 5.49 8.16
N GLY A 211 0.60 5.66 6.86
CA GLY A 211 1.62 6.03 5.89
C GLY A 211 2.27 4.85 5.15
N TYR A 212 1.81 3.62 5.39
CA TYR A 212 2.27 2.47 4.60
C TYR A 212 1.86 2.60 3.13
N SER A 213 2.62 1.95 2.25
CA SER A 213 2.31 1.91 0.82
C SER A 213 1.00 1.15 0.58
N ILE A 214 0.28 1.53 -0.47
CA ILE A 214 -0.98 0.86 -0.84
C ILE A 214 -0.74 -0.60 -1.19
N SER A 215 0.39 -0.94 -1.81
CA SER A 215 0.75 -2.32 -2.12
C SER A 215 0.89 -3.16 -0.86
N TYR A 216 1.59 -2.65 0.16
CA TYR A 216 1.74 -3.32 1.44
C TYR A 216 0.41 -3.48 2.18
N ALA A 217 -0.35 -2.38 2.26
CA ALA A 217 -1.66 -2.39 2.90
C ALA A 217 -2.63 -3.37 2.21
N ASP A 218 -2.60 -3.47 0.87
CA ASP A 218 -3.40 -4.42 0.10
C ASP A 218 -3.02 -5.88 0.38
N GLN A 219 -1.73 -6.18 0.51
CA GLN A 219 -1.27 -7.51 0.89
C GLN A 219 -1.71 -7.86 2.32
N LEU A 220 -1.61 -6.94 3.27
CA LEU A 220 -2.13 -7.13 4.63
C LEU A 220 -3.64 -7.32 4.64
N GLY A 221 -4.37 -6.54 3.85
CA GLY A 221 -5.81 -6.68 3.70
C GLY A 221 -6.16 -8.07 3.18
N LYS A 222 -5.49 -8.56 2.13
CA LYS A 222 -5.71 -9.91 1.59
C LYS A 222 -5.46 -10.98 2.64
N LEU A 223 -4.36 -10.88 3.38
CA LEU A 223 -4.07 -11.80 4.48
C LEU A 223 -5.15 -11.75 5.56
N ALA A 224 -5.60 -10.54 5.96
CA ALA A 224 -6.68 -10.37 6.92
C ALA A 224 -8.00 -10.97 6.43
N ARG A 225 -8.31 -10.90 5.14
CA ARG A 225 -9.49 -11.54 4.55
C ARG A 225 -9.42 -13.06 4.66
N GLU A 226 -8.26 -13.66 4.35
CA GLU A 226 -8.05 -15.11 4.50
C GLU A 226 -8.15 -15.55 5.96
N LEU A 227 -7.58 -14.76 6.90
CA LEU A 227 -7.72 -15.00 8.33
C LEU A 227 -9.19 -14.92 8.77
N ALA A 228 -9.92 -13.90 8.32
CA ALA A 228 -11.32 -13.72 8.63
C ALA A 228 -12.20 -14.88 8.11
N ALA A 229 -11.92 -15.36 6.89
CA ALA A 229 -12.58 -16.53 6.31
C ALA A 229 -12.31 -17.80 7.14
N THR A 230 -11.05 -18.03 7.50
CA THR A 230 -10.62 -19.18 8.31
C THR A 230 -11.29 -19.19 9.68
N MET A 231 -11.44 -18.00 10.27
CA MET A 231 -12.05 -17.79 11.57
C MET A 231 -13.59 -17.68 11.53
N GLN A 232 -14.19 -17.70 10.33
CA GLN A 232 -15.63 -17.53 10.13
C GLN A 232 -16.16 -16.23 10.77
N LEU A 233 -15.43 -15.14 10.60
CA LEU A 233 -15.82 -13.86 11.19
C LEU A 233 -17.01 -13.25 10.44
N GLU A 234 -17.95 -12.70 11.19
CA GLU A 234 -19.08 -11.94 10.68
C GLU A 234 -18.92 -10.45 10.97
N VAL A 235 -19.28 -9.61 10.01
CA VAL A 235 -19.24 -8.15 10.15
C VAL A 235 -20.54 -7.68 10.81
N THR A 236 -20.43 -6.91 11.89
CA THR A 236 -21.56 -6.40 12.66
C THR A 236 -21.60 -4.86 12.66
N ASP A 237 -22.82 -4.30 12.64
CA ASP A 237 -23.04 -2.88 12.84
C ASP A 237 -23.17 -2.57 14.33
N ASP A 238 -22.05 -2.24 14.96
CA ASP A 238 -21.94 -1.97 16.39
C ASP A 238 -22.37 -0.55 16.79
N ARG A 239 -22.81 0.29 15.82
CA ARG A 239 -23.21 1.68 16.09
C ARG A 239 -24.58 1.81 16.76
N GLN A 240 -25.40 0.76 16.70
CA GLN A 240 -26.73 0.69 17.33
C GLN A 240 -26.71 -0.12 18.64
N GLY A 241 -25.53 -0.52 19.12
CA GLY A 241 -25.32 -1.41 20.26
C GLY A 241 -24.49 -2.63 19.88
N GLU A 242 -23.77 -3.20 20.84
CA GLU A 242 -23.02 -4.46 20.61
C GLU A 242 -24.01 -5.62 20.49
N GLY A 243 -23.99 -6.32 19.36
CA GLY A 243 -24.76 -7.55 19.19
C GLY A 243 -24.16 -8.67 20.04
N LEU A 244 -25.02 -9.55 20.59
CA LEU A 244 -24.64 -10.72 21.40
C LEU A 244 -23.60 -11.65 20.74
N PHE A 245 -23.50 -11.61 19.40
CA PHE A 245 -22.62 -12.46 18.60
C PHE A 245 -21.41 -11.72 18.04
N THR A 246 -21.13 -10.51 18.51
CA THR A 246 -19.94 -9.76 18.06
C THR A 246 -18.69 -10.51 18.52
N PRO A 247 -17.75 -10.83 17.61
CA PRO A 247 -16.52 -11.54 18.00
C PRO A 247 -15.77 -10.80 19.10
N GLN A 248 -15.30 -11.57 20.10
CA GLN A 248 -14.43 -11.05 21.14
C GLN A 248 -13.13 -10.57 20.49
N ALA A 249 -12.92 -9.25 20.53
CA ALA A 249 -11.69 -8.58 20.14
C ALA A 249 -11.19 -7.82 21.35
N ASP A 250 -9.88 -7.60 21.42
CA ASP A 250 -9.30 -6.76 22.47
C ASP A 250 -9.97 -5.38 22.51
N ILE A 251 -10.60 -5.07 23.64
CA ILE A 251 -11.35 -3.83 23.88
C ILE A 251 -10.43 -2.60 23.78
N GLU A 252 -9.18 -2.70 24.22
CA GLU A 252 -8.22 -1.60 24.13
C GLU A 252 -7.84 -1.34 22.67
N LEU A 253 -7.66 -2.40 21.88
CA LEU A 253 -7.40 -2.28 20.44
C LEU A 253 -8.60 -1.68 19.71
N VAL A 254 -9.82 -2.14 20.01
CA VAL A 254 -11.05 -1.58 19.43
C VAL A 254 -11.14 -0.08 19.73
N ARG A 255 -10.95 0.32 21.00
CA ARG A 255 -10.93 1.74 21.39
C ARG A 255 -9.84 2.51 20.65
N LYS A 256 -8.63 1.94 20.50
CA LYS A 256 -7.52 2.56 19.76
C LYS A 256 -7.86 2.74 18.27
N LEU A 257 -8.56 1.79 17.66
CA LEU A 257 -8.97 1.85 16.26
C LEU A 257 -10.15 2.80 16.03
N GLN A 258 -11.06 2.92 17.00
CA GLN A 258 -12.21 3.83 16.98
C GLN A 258 -11.82 5.28 17.28
N ARG A 259 -10.75 5.51 18.07
CA ARG A 259 -10.24 6.86 18.34
C ARG A 259 -9.82 7.51 17.03
N VAL A 260 -10.65 8.44 16.58
CA VAL A 260 -10.27 9.43 15.57
C VAL A 260 -9.09 10.20 16.16
N ALA A 261 -7.93 10.12 15.54
CA ALA A 261 -6.77 10.91 15.96
C ALA A 261 -7.18 12.39 15.93
N ALA A 262 -7.04 13.05 17.08
CA ALA A 262 -7.25 14.48 17.25
C ALA A 262 -6.36 15.28 16.29
#